data_AF-A0A6C1BX83-F1
#
_entry.id   AF-A0A6C1BX83-F1
#
_cell.length_a   1.000
_cell.length_b   1.000
_cell.length_c   1.000
_cell.angle_alpha   90.00
_cell.angle_beta   90.00
_cell.angle_gamma   90.00
#
_symmetry.space_group_name_H-M   'P 1'
#
loop_
_entity.id
_entity.type
_entity.pdbx_description
1 polymer ?
#
loop_
_entity_poly.entity_id
_entity_poly.type
_entity_poly.pdbx_seq_one_letter_code
_entity_poly.pdbx_strand_id
1 'polypeptide(L)'
;MSLKRIIKLKEGIKEARARELKELDMQIDALKEEVRLLDLQAESINEELKVSFSQSLLIRYKALMAKKKELTERIRQLELLRIEKRERLKEAYRDLKALEILRINKERENTIKNLNIEFQRMGFMHLIRRRWRDA
;
A
#
# COMPACT_ATOMS: atom_id res chain seq x y z
N MET A 1 -21.30 12.31 4.59
CA MET A 1 -20.62 11.95 3.31
C MET A 1 -21.28 10.72 2.70
N SER A 2 -21.34 10.61 1.37
CA SER A 2 -21.84 9.39 0.71
C SER A 2 -20.81 8.26 0.76
N LEU A 3 -21.28 7.02 0.87
CA LEU A 3 -20.41 5.82 0.93
C LEU A 3 -19.48 5.73 -0.30
N LYS A 4 -19.97 6.15 -1.47
CA LYS A 4 -19.19 6.26 -2.71
C LYS A 4 -18.01 7.24 -2.59
N ARG A 5 -18.18 8.39 -1.92
CA ARG A 5 -17.06 9.33 -1.65
C ARG A 5 -16.03 8.72 -0.72
N ILE A 6 -16.45 7.98 0.31
CA ILE A 6 -15.55 7.32 1.27
C ILE A 6 -14.69 6.27 0.55
N ILE A 7 -15.30 5.44 -0.31
CA ILE A 7 -14.59 4.42 -1.10
C ILE A 7 -13.52 5.08 -1.99
N LYS A 8 -13.88 6.12 -2.76
CA LYS A 8 -12.92 6.83 -3.61
C LYS A 8 -11.74 7.42 -2.84
N LEU A 9 -11.99 7.99 -1.66
CA LEU A 9 -10.92 8.50 -0.80
C LEU A 9 -9.99 7.37 -0.33
N LYS A 10 -10.55 6.23 0.09
CA LYS A 10 -9.77 5.07 0.52
C LYS A 10 -9.00 4.42 -0.62
N GLU A 11 -9.52 4.43 -1.85
CA GLU A 11 -8.80 4.02 -3.06
C GLU A 11 -7.57 4.89 -3.31
N GLY A 12 -7.71 6.22 -3.22
CA GLY A 12 -6.59 7.14 -3.33
C GLY A 12 -5.50 6.92 -2.27
N ILE A 13 -5.92 6.64 -1.02
CA ILE A 13 -4.98 6.30 0.07
C ILE A 13 -4.24 4.99 -0.24
N LYS A 14 -4.94 3.96 -0.75
CA LYS A 14 -4.33 2.69 -1.16
C LYS A 14 -3.29 2.90 -2.25
N GLU A 15 -3.60 3.70 -3.27
CA GLU A 15 -2.67 4.02 -4.36
C GLU A 15 -1.45 4.82 -3.89
N ALA A 16 -1.64 5.78 -2.99
CA ALA A 16 -0.54 6.52 -2.38
C ALA A 16 0.39 5.58 -1.59
N ARG A 17 -0.17 4.71 -0.74
CA ARG A 17 0.60 3.71 0.01
C ARG A 17 1.35 2.73 -0.90
N ALA A 18 0.74 2.33 -2.02
CA ALA A 18 1.41 1.46 -2.99
C ALA A 18 2.59 2.16 -3.68
N ARG A 19 2.49 3.46 -3.96
CA ARG A 19 3.60 4.26 -4.49
C ARG A 19 4.73 4.42 -3.48
N GLU A 20 4.42 4.77 -2.23
CA GLU A 20 5.41 4.85 -1.14
C GLU A 20 6.20 3.53 -1.01
N LEU A 21 5.53 2.39 -1.14
CA LEU A 21 6.17 1.08 -1.03
C LEU A 21 7.12 0.81 -2.19
N LYS A 22 6.76 1.22 -3.42
CA LYS A 22 7.66 1.15 -4.58
C LYS A 22 8.89 2.06 -4.41
N GLU A 23 8.70 3.26 -3.87
CA GLU A 23 9.80 4.19 -3.60
C GLU A 23 10.76 3.61 -2.55
N LEU A 24 10.24 2.97 -1.50
CA LEU A 24 11.06 2.25 -0.52
C LEU A 24 11.85 1.11 -1.16
N ASP A 25 11.22 0.33 -2.04
CA ASP A 25 11.88 -0.76 -2.75
C ASP A 25 13.05 -0.22 -3.61
N MET A 26 12.82 0.87 -4.35
CA MET A 26 13.87 1.53 -5.14
C MET A 26 15.02 2.06 -4.27
N GLN A 27 14.72 2.64 -3.10
CA GLN A 27 15.74 3.12 -2.17
C GLN A 27 16.58 1.97 -1.60
N ILE A 28 15.94 0.86 -1.24
CA ILE A 28 16.63 -0.33 -0.75
C ILE A 28 17.55 -0.89 -1.83
N ASP A 29 17.08 -1.01 -3.06
CA ASP A 29 17.87 -1.54 -4.18
C ASP A 29 19.06 -0.64 -4.51
N ALA A 30 18.87 0.69 -4.50
CA ALA A 30 19.95 1.66 -4.70
C ALA A 30 21.04 1.54 -3.62
N LEU A 31 20.65 1.41 -2.34
CA LEU A 31 21.61 1.23 -1.25
C LEU A 31 22.33 -0.11 -1.31
N LYS A 32 21.65 -1.18 -1.76
CA LYS A 32 22.28 -2.49 -1.98
C LYS A 32 23.36 -2.43 -3.05
N GLU A 33 23.10 -1.69 -4.14
CA GLU A 33 24.10 -1.48 -5.17
C GLU A 33 25.27 -0.61 -4.68
N GLU A 34 25.01 0.41 -3.85
CA GLU A 34 26.08 1.19 -3.22
C GLU A 34 26.96 0.32 -2.31
N VAL A 35 26.36 -0.57 -1.51
CA VAL A 35 27.11 -1.53 -0.68
C VAL A 35 27.95 -2.46 -1.54
N ARG A 36 27.41 -2.95 -2.66
CA ARG A 36 28.16 -3.80 -3.60
C ARG A 36 29.38 -3.07 -4.19
N LEU A 37 29.23 -1.80 -4.56
CA LEU A 37 30.34 -0.99 -5.06
C LEU A 37 31.41 -0.76 -3.97
N LEU A 38 31.00 -0.53 -2.72
CA LEU A 38 31.94 -0.43 -1.60
C LEU A 38 32.71 -1.73 -1.36
N ASP A 39 32.06 -2.89 -1.55
CA ASP A 39 32.71 -4.20 -1.43
C ASP A 39 33.80 -4.40 -2.49
N LEU A 40 33.50 -4.08 -3.75
CA LEU A 40 34.50 -4.15 -4.82
C LEU A 40 35.69 -3.21 -4.56
N GLN A 41 35.44 -2.00 -4.07
CA GLN A 41 36.50 -1.06 -3.69
C GLN A 41 37.33 -1.57 -2.49
N ALA A 42 36.67 -2.15 -1.50
CA ALA A 42 37.33 -2.69 -0.32
C ALA A 42 38.19 -3.92 -0.69
N GLU A 43 37.71 -4.79 -1.59
CA GLU A 43 38.46 -5.93 -2.11
C GLU A 43 39.72 -5.48 -2.85
N SER A 44 39.59 -4.52 -3.77
CA SER A 44 40.74 -3.95 -4.50
C SER A 44 41.80 -3.37 -3.55
N ILE A 45 41.40 -2.58 -2.54
CA ILE A 45 42.35 -2.03 -1.56
C ILE A 45 42.97 -3.14 -0.69
N ASN A 46 42.21 -4.19 -0.37
CA ASN A 46 42.72 -5.32 0.40
C ASN A 46 43.76 -6.12 -0.40
N GLU A 47 43.58 -6.28 -1.71
CA GLU A 47 44.59 -6.87 -2.59
C GLU A 47 45.87 -6.03 -2.65
N GLU A 48 45.75 -4.71 -2.80
CA GLU A 48 46.89 -3.79 -2.77
C GLU A 48 47.66 -3.89 -1.43
N LEU A 49 46.93 -3.94 -0.30
CA LEU A 49 47.51 -4.09 1.04
C LEU A 49 48.27 -5.40 1.23
N LYS A 50 47.83 -6.50 0.58
CA LYS A 50 48.51 -7.80 0.63
C LYS A 50 49.83 -7.79 -0.14
N VAL A 51 49.89 -7.04 -1.24
CA VAL A 51 51.11 -6.90 -2.05
C VAL A 51 52.10 -5.95 -1.39
N SER A 52 51.62 -4.80 -0.91
CA SER A 52 52.45 -3.81 -0.23
C SER A 52 51.66 -3.14 0.88
N PHE A 53 52.14 -3.28 2.12
CA PHE A 53 51.51 -2.62 3.25
C PHE A 53 51.63 -1.10 3.13
N SER A 54 50.50 -0.41 3.29
CA SER A 54 50.43 1.05 3.39
C SER A 54 49.42 1.46 4.44
N GLN A 55 49.84 2.30 5.38
CA GLN A 55 48.98 2.78 6.45
C GLN A 55 47.83 3.65 5.92
N SER A 56 48.04 4.40 4.83
CA SER A 56 46.98 5.19 4.20
C SER A 56 45.90 4.31 3.56
N LEU A 57 46.30 3.22 2.89
CA LEU A 57 45.38 2.23 2.34
C LEU A 57 44.58 1.52 3.44
N LEU A 58 45.22 1.19 4.56
CA LEU A 58 44.54 0.59 5.71
C LEU A 58 43.48 1.51 6.31
N ILE A 59 43.77 2.81 6.43
CA ILE A 59 42.80 3.81 6.91
C ILE A 59 41.61 3.89 5.94
N ARG A 60 41.89 3.92 4.63
CA ARG A 60 40.85 3.97 3.59
C ARG A 60 39.97 2.71 3.62
N TYR A 61 40.56 1.53 3.75
CA TYR A 61 39.83 0.27 3.90
C TYR A 61 38.91 0.29 5.12
N LYS A 62 39.41 0.74 6.28
CA LYS A 62 38.59 0.87 7.50
C LYS A 62 37.43 1.85 7.33
N ALA A 63 37.65 2.97 6.63
CA ALA A 63 36.60 3.94 6.34
C ALA A 63 35.50 3.34 5.43
N LEU A 64 35.88 2.58 4.39
CA LEU A 64 34.92 1.87 3.53
C LEU A 64 34.10 0.85 4.32
N MET A 65 34.74 0.08 5.20
CA MET A 65 34.04 -0.89 6.05
C MET A 65 33.09 -0.23 7.04
N ALA A 66 33.46 0.94 7.59
CA ALA A 66 32.58 1.73 8.45
C ALA A 66 31.35 2.23 7.68
N LYS A 67 31.56 2.78 6.47
CA LYS A 67 30.47 3.23 5.59
C LYS A 67 29.57 2.07 5.18
N LYS A 68 30.14 0.91 4.83
CA LYS A 68 29.37 -0.30 4.53
C LYS A 68 28.46 -0.68 5.70
N LYS A 69 28.97 -0.67 6.93
CA LYS A 69 28.19 -0.98 8.14
C LYS A 69 27.05 0.01 8.36
N GLU A 70 27.27 1.30 8.08
CA GLU A 70 26.23 2.32 8.14
C GLU A 70 25.13 2.07 7.10
N LEU A 71 25.50 1.80 5.85
CA LEU A 71 24.54 1.53 4.78
C LEU A 71 23.75 0.23 5.03
N THR A 72 24.38 -0.83 5.55
CA THR A 72 23.67 -2.08 5.86
C THR A 72 22.66 -1.90 6.98
N GLU A 73 22.99 -1.11 8.01
CA GLU A 73 22.03 -0.77 9.06
C GLU A 73 20.88 0.08 8.50
N ARG A 74 21.18 1.01 7.57
CA ARG A 74 20.15 1.80 6.91
C ARG A 74 19.22 0.95 6.05
N ILE A 75 19.76 -0.01 5.29
CA ILE A 75 18.97 -0.99 4.51
C ILE A 75 18.04 -1.76 5.45
N ARG A 76 18.56 -2.24 6.58
CA ARG A 76 17.77 -2.98 7.58
C ARG A 76 16.60 -2.14 8.10
N GLN A 77 16.84 -0.87 8.43
CA GLN A 77 15.78 0.04 8.87
C GLN A 77 14.70 0.24 7.80
N LEU A 78 15.10 0.41 6.54
CA LEU A 78 14.17 0.55 5.42
C LEU A 78 13.38 -0.73 5.15
N GLU A 79 14.00 -1.90 5.29
CA GLU A 79 13.33 -3.20 5.16
C GLU A 79 12.27 -3.40 6.25
N LEU A 80 12.56 -3.01 7.49
CA LEU A 80 11.56 -3.02 8.58
C LEU A 80 10.39 -2.08 8.27
N LEU A 81 10.68 -0.86 7.81
CA LEU A 81 9.65 0.11 7.42
C LEU A 81 8.81 -0.40 6.24
N ARG A 82 9.44 -1.06 5.26
CA ARG A 82 8.77 -1.68 4.12
C ARG A 82 7.78 -2.75 4.58
N ILE A 83 8.16 -3.60 5.53
CA ILE A 83 7.28 -4.63 6.09
C ILE A 83 6.06 -3.98 6.76
N GLU A 84 6.27 -2.97 7.60
CA GLU A 84 5.20 -2.24 8.27
C GLU A 84 4.23 -1.59 7.26
N LYS A 85 4.77 -0.91 6.24
CA LYS A 85 3.98 -0.27 5.18
C LYS A 85 3.21 -1.31 4.35
N ARG A 86 3.79 -2.49 4.11
CA ARG A 86 3.12 -3.60 3.42
C ARG A 86 1.92 -4.13 4.19
N GLU A 87 2.04 -4.30 5.50
CA GLU A 87 0.91 -4.71 6.34
C GLU A 87 -0.20 -3.65 6.32
N ARG A 88 0.15 -2.37 6.48
CA ARG A 88 -0.82 -1.26 6.35
C ARG A 88 -1.49 -1.19 4.99
N LEU A 89 -0.81 -1.58 3.91
CA LEU A 89 -1.42 -1.67 2.59
C LEU A 89 -2.44 -2.81 2.54
N LYS A 90 -2.12 -4.00 3.08
CA LYS A 90 -3.05 -5.14 3.17
C LYS A 90 -4.31 -4.77 3.96
N GLU A 91 -4.16 -4.04 5.07
CA GLU A 91 -5.30 -3.53 5.85
C GLU A 91 -6.19 -2.60 5.00
N ALA A 92 -5.59 -1.69 4.23
CA ALA A 92 -6.36 -0.82 3.35
C ALA A 92 -7.16 -1.58 2.28
N TYR A 93 -6.62 -2.70 1.75
CA TYR A 93 -7.36 -3.59 0.87
C TYR A 93 -8.56 -4.26 1.57
N ARG A 94 -8.38 -4.72 2.81
CA ARG A 94 -9.47 -5.32 3.61
C ARG A 94 -10.57 -4.29 3.90
N ASP A 95 -10.19 -3.08 4.30
CA ASP A 95 -11.12 -1.97 4.56
C ASP A 95 -11.95 -1.65 3.31
N LEU A 96 -11.31 -1.53 2.15
CA LEU A 96 -11.99 -1.25 0.89
C LEU A 96 -12.99 -2.34 0.54
N LYS A 97 -12.60 -3.60 0.67
CA LYS A 97 -13.50 -4.73 0.43
C LYS A 97 -14.70 -4.72 1.37
N ALA A 98 -14.50 -4.39 2.64
CA ALA A 98 -15.60 -4.25 3.60
C ALA A 98 -16.55 -3.10 3.21
N LEU A 99 -16.02 -1.96 2.78
CA LEU A 99 -16.82 -0.83 2.31
C LEU A 99 -17.61 -1.15 1.03
N GLU A 100 -17.04 -1.94 0.12
CA GLU A 100 -17.75 -2.42 -1.07
C GLU A 100 -18.93 -3.32 -0.72
N ILE A 101 -18.74 -4.25 0.23
CA ILE A 101 -19.82 -5.11 0.73
C ILE A 101 -20.93 -4.25 1.34
N LEU A 102 -20.59 -3.27 2.16
CA LEU A 102 -21.56 -2.33 2.74
C LEU A 102 -22.29 -1.53 1.66
N ARG A 103 -21.60 -1.15 0.57
CA ARG A 103 -22.22 -0.46 -0.57
C ARG A 103 -23.29 -1.33 -1.21
N ILE A 104 -22.94 -2.58 -1.51
CA ILE A 104 -23.82 -3.55 -2.16
C ILE A 104 -25.04 -3.83 -1.29
N ASN A 105 -24.84 -4.05 0.01
CA ASN A 105 -25.95 -4.30 0.94
C ASN A 105 -26.90 -3.11 1.02
N LYS A 106 -26.35 -1.89 1.10
CA LYS A 106 -27.16 -0.66 1.10
C LYS A 106 -27.92 -0.47 -0.21
N GLU A 107 -27.32 -0.79 -1.34
CA GLU A 107 -27.99 -0.77 -2.65
C GLU A 107 -29.13 -1.79 -2.69
N ARG A 108 -28.91 -3.02 -2.21
CA ARG A 108 -29.96 -4.05 -2.11
C ARG A 108 -31.12 -3.62 -1.21
N GLU A 109 -30.85 -3.08 -0.03
CA GLU A 109 -31.88 -2.58 0.88
C GLU A 109 -32.72 -1.46 0.24
N ASN A 110 -32.07 -0.53 -0.48
CA ASN A 110 -32.77 0.53 -1.19
C ASN A 110 -33.66 -0.03 -2.31
N THR A 111 -33.18 -1.01 -3.06
CA THR A 111 -33.98 -1.69 -4.09
C THR A 111 -35.20 -2.36 -3.50
N ILE A 112 -35.05 -3.09 -2.39
CA ILE A 112 -36.17 -3.75 -1.69
C ILE A 112 -37.19 -2.71 -1.18
N LYS A 113 -36.71 -1.61 -0.59
CA LYS A 113 -37.59 -0.52 -0.13
C LYS A 113 -38.36 0.11 -1.28
N ASN A 114 -37.70 0.37 -2.41
CA ASN A 114 -38.34 0.95 -3.60
C ASN A 114 -39.41 0.01 -4.17
N LEU A 115 -39.09 -1.29 -4.32
CA LEU A 115 -40.05 -2.30 -4.76
C LEU A 115 -41.27 -2.37 -3.83
N ASN A 116 -41.07 -2.35 -2.51
CA ASN A 116 -42.18 -2.35 -1.55
C ASN A 116 -43.08 -1.12 -1.70
N ILE A 117 -42.50 0.06 -1.91
CA ILE A 117 -43.26 1.30 -2.16
C ILE A 117 -44.06 1.18 -3.47
N GLU A 118 -43.47 0.64 -4.53
CA GLU A 118 -44.14 0.41 -5.82
C GLU A 118 -45.30 -0.59 -5.67
N PHE A 119 -45.09 -1.71 -4.98
CA PHE A 119 -46.14 -2.69 -4.69
C PHE A 119 -47.29 -2.08 -3.89
N GLN A 120 -47.01 -1.28 -2.86
CA GLN A 120 -48.04 -0.58 -2.08
C GLN A 120 -48.83 0.39 -2.97
N ARG A 121 -48.16 1.16 -3.84
CA ARG A 121 -48.82 2.07 -4.78
C ARG A 121 -49.70 1.32 -5.79
N MET A 122 -49.23 0.21 -6.34
CA MET A 122 -50.03 -0.64 -7.23
C MET A 122 -51.25 -1.22 -6.53
N GLY A 123 -51.08 -1.71 -5.29
CA GLY A 123 -52.18 -2.19 -4.46
C GLY A 123 -53.24 -1.10 -4.20
N PHE A 124 -52.81 0.11 -3.85
CA PHE A 124 -53.70 1.27 -3.71
C PHE A 124 -54.44 1.59 -5.01
N MET A 125 -53.74 1.62 -6.14
CA MET A 125 -54.35 1.89 -7.45
C MET A 125 -55.37 0.81 -7.85
N HIS A 126 -55.11 -0.47 -7.52
CA HIS A 126 -56.08 -1.54 -7.72
C HIS A 126 -57.34 -1.35 -6.87
N LEU A 127 -57.20 -0.95 -5.60
CA LEU A 127 -58.33 -0.66 -4.71
C LEU A 127 -59.18 0.51 -5.22
N ILE A 128 -58.55 1.59 -5.66
CA ILE A 128 -59.23 2.73 -6.30
C ILE A 128 -59.99 2.22 -7.53
N ARG A 129 -59.31 1.53 -8.45
CA ARG A 129 -59.92 1.06 -9.70
C ARG A 129 -61.06 0.06 -9.50
N ARG A 130 -61.07 -0.69 -8.40
CA ARG A 130 -62.17 -1.58 -8.00
C ARG A 130 -63.37 -0.77 -7.51
N ARG A 131 -63.15 0.19 -6.61
CA ARG A 131 -64.20 1.07 -6.07
C ARG A 131 -64.95 1.86 -7.15
N TRP A 132 -64.26 2.29 -8.19
CA TRP A 132 -64.88 2.99 -9.33
C TRP A 132 -65.55 2.05 -10.36
N ARG A 133 -65.36 0.73 -10.25
CA ARG A 133 -66.01 -0.26 -11.12
C ARG A 133 -67.28 -0.84 -10.49
N ASP A 134 -67.34 -0.85 -9.16
CA ASP A 134 -68.45 -1.34 -8.36
C ASP A 134 -69.44 -0.21 -7.94
N ALA A 135 -69.26 1.00 -8.48
CA ALA A 135 -70.12 2.18 -8.30
C ALA A 135 -70.78 2.56 -9.62
#